data_AF-A0A955PGJ9-F1
#
_entry.id   AF-A0A955PGJ9-F1
#
_cell.length_a   1.000
_cell.length_b   1.000
_cell.length_c   1.000
_cell.angle_alpha   90.00
_cell.angle_beta   90.00
_cell.angle_gamma   90.00
#
_symmetry.space_group_name_H-M   'P 1'
#
loop_
_entity.id
_entity.type
_entity.pdbx_description
1 polymer ?
#
loop_
_entity_poly.entity_id
_entity_poly.type
_entity_poly.pdbx_seq_one_letter_code
_entity_poly.pdbx_strand_id
1 'polypeptide(L)'
;MTLDGLWKTLSILALISGTAFAGPTLEFHADADGFAGGPVRFTVEGDLAKADVLALTDDNGRTVGYAQKDGDEFVALAPSLKRNETVSYALSVAKDAPNRVELTQNDDHTIDVTIDGTLFTSYHYAPDLRKPFLYPVLLEGKYRMTRGYPMEDFEGEPKDHIHHKSWWVAYGEVNGSD
;
A
#
# COMPACT_ATOMS: atom_id res chain seq x y z
N MET A 1 13.17 27.25 14.23
CA MET A 1 13.25 26.95 12.78
C MET A 1 12.00 26.16 12.47
N THR A 2 10.96 26.83 11.98
CA THR A 2 9.65 26.22 11.70
C THR A 2 9.80 25.35 10.46
N LEU A 3 9.51 24.06 10.61
CA LEU A 3 9.45 23.10 9.51
C LEU A 3 8.13 23.29 8.77
N ASP A 4 8.01 24.37 8.02
CA ASP A 4 6.96 24.55 7.02
C ASP A 4 7.40 23.79 5.75
N GLY A 5 7.32 22.46 5.83
CA GLY A 5 7.45 21.57 4.69
C GLY A 5 6.21 21.69 3.81
N LEU A 6 6.42 21.88 2.51
CA LEU A 6 5.37 21.91 1.49
C LEU A 6 4.50 20.66 1.57
N TRP A 7 3.33 20.77 2.18
CA TRP A 7 2.23 19.84 1.93
C TRP A 7 1.65 20.21 0.57
N LYS A 8 1.98 19.43 -0.48
CA LYS A 8 1.24 19.49 -1.74
C LYS A 8 -0.21 19.19 -1.42
N THR A 9 -1.07 20.19 -1.59
CA THR A 9 -2.44 20.12 -1.09
C THR A 9 -3.28 19.37 -2.11
N LEU A 10 -3.31 18.03 -2.02
CA LEU A 10 -4.36 17.27 -2.69
C LEU A 10 -5.68 17.61 -1.99
N SER A 11 -6.51 18.42 -2.64
CA SER A 11 -7.88 18.61 -2.19
C SER A 11 -8.68 17.40 -2.63
N ILE A 12 -8.82 16.41 -1.75
CA ILE A 12 -9.78 15.33 -1.94
C ILE A 12 -11.14 15.94 -1.65
N LEU A 13 -11.83 16.34 -2.71
CA LEU A 13 -13.20 16.80 -2.61
C LEU A 13 -14.08 15.67 -3.09
N ALA A 14 -14.64 14.90 -2.15
CA ALA A 14 -15.72 13.97 -2.44
C ALA A 14 -16.99 14.79 -2.74
N LEU A 15 -17.07 15.34 -3.95
CA LEU A 15 -18.28 15.96 -4.47
C LEU A 15 -19.12 14.87 -5.14
N ILE A 16 -20.34 14.66 -4.63
CA ILE A 16 -21.39 13.95 -5.36
C ILE A 16 -21.87 14.92 -6.44
N SER A 17 -21.19 14.92 -7.58
CA SER A 17 -21.46 15.79 -8.73
C SER A 17 -21.91 14.92 -9.90
N GLY A 18 -23.21 14.95 -10.19
CA GLY A 18 -23.77 14.20 -11.30
C GLY A 18 -23.41 14.81 -12.65
N THR A 19 -22.94 13.98 -13.58
CA THR A 19 -23.38 13.96 -15.00
C THR A 19 -22.83 12.78 -15.82
N ALA A 20 -21.86 11.99 -15.33
CA ALA A 20 -21.39 10.77 -16.03
C ALA A 20 -21.76 9.44 -15.35
N PHE A 21 -21.97 9.42 -14.03
CA PHE A 21 -22.24 8.20 -13.28
C PHE A 21 -23.58 8.27 -12.56
N ALA A 22 -24.32 7.16 -12.53
CA ALA A 22 -25.51 7.00 -11.71
C ALA A 22 -25.11 6.50 -10.31
N GLY A 23 -24.56 7.38 -9.46
CA GLY A 23 -24.17 7.00 -8.11
C GLY A 23 -23.13 7.93 -7.45
N PRO A 24 -22.70 7.59 -6.22
CA PRO A 24 -21.61 8.30 -5.54
C PRO A 24 -20.30 8.16 -6.30
N THR A 25 -19.55 9.25 -6.38
CA THR A 25 -18.28 9.36 -7.12
C THR A 25 -17.15 9.79 -6.20
N LEU A 26 -15.95 9.28 -6.47
CA LEU A 26 -14.70 9.76 -5.90
C LEU A 26 -13.93 10.53 -6.97
N GLU A 27 -13.67 11.80 -6.72
CA GLU A 27 -12.94 12.67 -7.64
C GLU A 27 -11.55 13.00 -7.08
N PHE A 28 -10.54 12.87 -7.92
CA PHE A 28 -9.18 13.29 -7.63
C PHE A 28 -8.86 14.51 -8.48
N HIS A 29 -8.59 15.64 -7.82
CA HIS A 29 -8.21 16.89 -8.45
C HIS A 29 -6.74 17.19 -8.14
N ALA A 30 -5.91 17.22 -9.18
CA ALA A 30 -4.52 17.65 -9.03
C ALA A 30 -4.40 19.17 -9.21
N ASP A 31 -3.56 19.78 -8.39
CA ASP A 31 -3.28 21.21 -8.45
C ASP A 31 -2.37 21.57 -9.66
N ALA A 32 -1.90 22.81 -9.67
CA ALA A 32 -1.05 23.31 -10.73
C ALA A 32 0.27 22.54 -10.89
N ASP A 33 0.69 21.73 -9.92
CA ASP A 33 1.92 20.92 -9.96
C ASP A 33 1.68 19.44 -10.29
N GLY A 34 0.42 19.02 -10.41
CA GLY A 34 0.06 17.63 -10.66
C GLY A 34 0.21 16.76 -9.41
N PHE A 35 -0.06 15.46 -9.56
CA PHE A 35 0.03 14.48 -8.48
C PHE A 35 0.74 13.22 -8.95
N ALA A 36 1.71 12.72 -8.18
CA ALA A 36 2.47 11.52 -8.56
C ALA A 36 1.68 10.21 -8.39
N GLY A 37 0.50 10.26 -7.77
CA GLY A 37 -0.23 9.09 -7.32
C GLY A 37 0.18 8.70 -5.90
N GLY A 38 -0.68 7.94 -5.23
CA GLY A 38 -0.42 7.50 -3.86
C GLY A 38 -1.67 7.19 -3.05
N PRO A 39 -1.50 6.74 -1.80
CA PRO A 39 -2.61 6.45 -0.91
C PRO A 39 -3.36 7.73 -0.55
N VAL A 40 -4.68 7.67 -0.59
CA VAL A 40 -5.59 8.75 -0.24
C VAL A 40 -6.65 8.22 0.72
N ARG A 41 -7.01 9.04 1.70
CA ARG A 41 -8.03 8.74 2.71
C ARG A 41 -9.27 9.57 2.46
N PHE A 42 -10.44 8.96 2.59
CA PHE A 42 -11.72 9.65 2.43
C PHE A 42 -12.81 8.94 3.23
N THR A 43 -13.86 9.67 3.57
CA THR A 43 -15.07 9.12 4.18
C THR A 43 -16.17 9.01 3.14
N VAL A 44 -17.12 8.10 3.38
CA VAL A 44 -18.35 7.96 2.60
C VAL A 44 -19.53 7.83 3.56
N GLU A 45 -20.72 8.15 3.08
CA GLU A 45 -21.95 8.10 3.87
C GLU A 45 -22.90 6.98 3.41
N GLY A 46 -23.95 6.74 4.19
CA GLY A 46 -25.02 5.81 3.83
C GLY A 46 -24.58 4.34 3.79
N ASP A 47 -25.07 3.60 2.81
CA ASP A 47 -24.79 2.16 2.71
C ASP A 47 -23.35 1.83 2.32
N LEU A 48 -22.65 2.75 1.64
CA LEU A 48 -21.23 2.55 1.32
C LEU A 48 -20.36 2.53 2.58
N ALA A 49 -20.72 3.32 3.61
CA ALA A 49 -19.97 3.39 4.87
C ALA A 49 -19.98 2.05 5.64
N LYS A 50 -20.94 1.17 5.33
CA LYS A 50 -21.09 -0.15 5.94
C LYS A 50 -20.24 -1.22 5.25
N ALA A 51 -19.66 -0.94 4.09
CA ALA A 51 -18.85 -1.90 3.35
C ALA A 51 -17.42 -1.97 3.89
N ASP A 52 -16.77 -3.12 3.76
CA ASP A 52 -15.34 -3.28 4.05
C ASP A 52 -14.46 -2.85 2.86
N VAL A 53 -14.99 -3.03 1.64
CA VAL A 53 -14.30 -2.72 0.39
C VAL A 53 -15.25 -2.04 -0.60
N LEU A 54 -14.76 -0.98 -1.25
CA LEU A 54 -15.42 -0.31 -2.36
C LEU A 54 -14.66 -0.54 -3.66
N ALA A 55 -15.36 -0.73 -4.77
CA ALA A 55 -14.77 -0.71 -6.10
C ALA A 55 -14.75 0.71 -6.67
N LEU A 56 -13.64 1.09 -7.30
CA LEU A 56 -13.52 2.29 -8.12
C LEU A 56 -13.70 1.88 -9.58
N THR A 57 -14.71 2.43 -10.24
CA THR A 57 -15.06 2.11 -11.64
C THR A 57 -14.90 3.34 -12.52
N ASP A 58 -14.20 3.19 -13.64
CA ASP A 58 -14.05 4.26 -14.64
C ASP A 58 -15.32 4.47 -15.48
N ASP A 59 -15.29 5.48 -16.35
CA ASP A 59 -16.39 5.88 -17.24
C ASP A 59 -16.77 4.81 -18.27
N ASN A 60 -15.89 3.85 -18.52
CA ASN A 60 -16.13 2.70 -19.40
C ASN A 60 -16.73 1.51 -18.63
N GLY A 61 -17.02 1.67 -17.33
CA GLY A 61 -17.57 0.60 -16.49
C GLY A 61 -16.53 -0.43 -16.05
N ARG A 62 -15.23 -0.14 -16.22
CA ARG A 62 -14.15 -1.04 -15.80
C ARG A 62 -13.72 -0.72 -14.37
N THR A 63 -13.62 -1.75 -13.53
CA THR A 63 -13.00 -1.61 -12.20
C THR A 63 -11.51 -1.34 -12.34
N VAL A 64 -11.06 -0.20 -11.84
CA VAL A 64 -9.67 0.26 -11.92
C VAL A 64 -8.92 0.12 -10.60
N GLY A 65 -9.64 -0.07 -9.50
CA GLY A 65 -9.05 -0.24 -8.19
C GLY A 65 -10.10 -0.50 -7.12
N TYR A 66 -9.62 -0.62 -5.89
CA TYR A 66 -10.44 -0.81 -4.71
C TYR A 66 -10.05 0.20 -3.63
N ALA A 67 -10.99 0.55 -2.78
CA ALA A 67 -10.74 1.26 -1.53
C ALA A 67 -11.06 0.33 -0.35
N GLN A 68 -10.11 0.19 0.57
CA GLN A 68 -10.27 -0.65 1.75
C GLN A 68 -10.60 0.20 2.97
N LYS A 69 -11.57 -0.23 3.77
CA LYS A 69 -11.94 0.44 5.01
C LYS A 69 -10.82 0.32 6.04
N ASP A 70 -10.49 1.44 6.68
CA ASP A 70 -9.55 1.57 7.79
C ASP A 70 -10.17 2.49 8.86
N GLY A 71 -10.71 1.88 9.91
CA GLY A 71 -11.55 2.58 10.89
C GLY A 71 -12.83 3.11 10.25
N ASP A 72 -13.04 4.43 10.34
CA ASP A 72 -14.19 5.14 9.76
C ASP A 72 -13.90 5.73 8.36
N GLU A 73 -12.67 5.56 7.86
CA GLU A 73 -12.24 6.02 6.55
C GLU A 73 -12.04 4.86 5.56
N PHE A 74 -11.89 5.21 4.29
CA PHE A 74 -11.45 4.33 3.23
C PHE A 74 -10.10 4.81 2.68
N VAL A 75 -9.22 3.87 2.38
CA VAL A 75 -7.94 4.11 1.73
C VAL A 75 -8.00 3.59 0.30
N ALA A 76 -7.73 4.45 -0.69
CA ALA A 76 -7.58 4.08 -2.09
C ALA A 76 -6.19 4.51 -2.61
N LEU A 77 -5.79 3.97 -3.76
CA LEU A 77 -4.63 4.48 -4.51
C LEU A 77 -5.12 5.45 -5.58
N ALA A 78 -4.87 6.74 -5.38
CA ALA A 78 -5.09 7.73 -6.42
C ALA A 78 -4.05 7.55 -7.54
N PRO A 79 -4.45 7.67 -8.81
CA PRO A 79 -3.54 7.58 -9.94
C PRO A 79 -2.62 8.80 -9.99
N SER A 80 -1.56 8.70 -10.80
CA SER A 80 -0.79 9.89 -11.19
C SER A 80 -1.64 10.80 -12.07
N LEU A 81 -1.62 12.10 -11.78
CA LEU A 81 -2.38 13.14 -12.47
C LEU A 81 -1.46 14.25 -12.94
N LYS A 82 -1.70 14.76 -14.14
CA LYS A 82 -1.05 15.94 -14.69
C LYS A 82 -1.55 17.20 -13.99
N ARG A 83 -0.87 18.31 -14.26
CA ARG A 83 -1.24 19.65 -13.75
C ARG A 83 -2.70 19.96 -14.09
N ASN A 84 -3.48 20.34 -13.07
CA ASN A 84 -4.90 20.68 -13.17
C ASN A 84 -5.80 19.55 -13.72
N GLU A 85 -5.32 18.30 -13.73
CA GLU A 85 -6.11 17.16 -14.18
C GLU A 85 -7.11 16.74 -13.10
N THR A 86 -8.30 16.34 -13.55
CA THR A 86 -9.34 15.75 -12.70
C THR A 86 -9.73 14.40 -13.26
N VAL A 87 -9.83 13.39 -12.40
CA VAL A 87 -10.40 12.09 -12.74
C VAL A 87 -11.46 11.72 -11.73
N SER A 88 -12.54 11.09 -12.20
CA SER A 88 -13.68 10.70 -11.37
C SER A 88 -13.94 9.20 -11.53
N TYR A 89 -14.22 8.53 -10.43
CA TYR A 89 -14.56 7.10 -10.39
C TYR A 89 -15.90 6.89 -9.69
N ALA A 90 -16.75 6.03 -10.23
CA ALA A 90 -17.94 5.58 -9.51
C ALA A 90 -17.54 4.64 -8.36
N LEU A 91 -18.18 4.81 -7.20
CA LEU A 91 -18.03 3.96 -6.04
C LEU A 91 -19.18 2.97 -5.93
N SER A 92 -18.87 1.71 -5.66
CA SER A 92 -19.85 0.67 -5.36
C SER A 92 -19.31 -0.32 -4.33
N VAL A 93 -20.20 -1.00 -3.62
CA VAL A 93 -19.81 -2.05 -2.66
C VAL A 93 -19.21 -3.23 -3.42
N ALA A 94 -18.00 -3.65 -3.06
CA ALA A 94 -17.28 -4.75 -3.69
C ALA A 94 -17.24 -5.97 -2.78
N LYS A 95 -18.34 -6.74 -2.72
CA LYS A 95 -18.44 -7.95 -1.88
C LYS A 95 -17.47 -9.05 -2.30
N ASP A 96 -17.21 -9.14 -3.59
CA ASP A 96 -16.35 -10.16 -4.19
C ASP A 96 -14.96 -9.59 -4.57
N ALA A 97 -14.52 -8.52 -3.90
CA ALA A 97 -13.20 -7.98 -4.10
C ALA A 97 -12.15 -9.08 -3.84
N PRO A 98 -11.20 -9.30 -4.75
CA PRO A 98 -10.23 -10.37 -4.57
C PRO A 98 -9.31 -9.99 -3.42
N ASN A 99 -9.39 -10.72 -2.30
CA ASN A 99 -8.39 -10.62 -1.26
C ASN A 99 -7.14 -11.39 -1.72
N ARG A 100 -6.23 -10.67 -2.38
CA ARG A 100 -5.01 -11.26 -2.95
C ARG A 100 -3.87 -11.31 -1.97
N VAL A 101 -3.88 -10.48 -0.93
CA VAL A 101 -2.78 -10.35 0.02
C VAL A 101 -3.23 -10.88 1.37
N GLU A 102 -2.58 -11.93 1.86
CA GLU A 102 -2.88 -12.49 3.17
C GLU A 102 -1.66 -12.37 4.08
N LEU A 103 -1.93 -12.06 5.35
CA LEU A 103 -0.94 -12.00 6.42
C LEU A 103 -1.21 -13.16 7.37
N THR A 104 -0.25 -14.07 7.49
CA THR A 104 -0.34 -15.21 8.43
C THR A 104 0.73 -15.06 9.50
N GLN A 105 0.31 -14.83 10.74
CA GLN A 105 1.23 -14.80 11.87
C GLN A 105 1.53 -16.23 12.33
N ASN A 106 2.82 -16.55 12.44
CA ASN A 106 3.31 -17.85 12.86
C ASN A 106 3.83 -17.81 14.31
N ASP A 107 3.92 -18.99 14.95
CA ASP A 107 4.39 -19.13 16.34
C ASP A 107 5.89 -18.83 16.51
N ASP A 108 6.65 -18.76 15.42
CA ASP A 108 8.11 -18.54 15.39
C ASP A 108 8.52 -17.06 15.24
N HIS A 109 7.60 -16.13 15.53
CA HIS A 109 7.80 -14.69 15.36
C HIS A 109 8.07 -14.29 13.91
N THR A 110 7.32 -14.91 12.99
CA THR A 110 7.22 -14.48 11.60
C THR A 110 5.80 -14.11 11.23
N ILE A 111 5.65 -13.20 10.26
CA ILE A 111 4.39 -12.95 9.56
C ILE A 111 4.64 -13.20 8.08
N ASP A 112 4.00 -14.21 7.53
CA ASP A 112 4.04 -14.50 6.10
C ASP A 112 3.11 -13.56 5.36
N VAL A 113 3.64 -12.95 4.30
CA VAL A 113 2.90 -12.16 3.32
C VAL A 113 2.79 -13.00 2.06
N THR A 114 1.58 -13.46 1.76
CA THR A 114 1.30 -14.19 0.52
C THR A 114 0.57 -13.29 -0.46
N ILE A 115 0.83 -13.51 -1.75
CA ILE A 115 0.09 -12.91 -2.86
C ILE A 115 -0.49 -14.06 -3.67
N ASP A 116 -1.82 -14.11 -3.80
CA ASP A 116 -2.57 -15.20 -4.44
C ASP A 116 -2.16 -16.59 -3.90
N GLY A 117 -2.03 -16.69 -2.57
CA GLY A 117 -1.61 -17.91 -1.87
C GLY A 117 -0.14 -18.31 -2.07
N THR A 118 0.65 -17.51 -2.79
CA THR A 118 2.09 -17.75 -2.97
C THR A 118 2.89 -16.82 -2.07
N LEU A 119 3.88 -17.36 -1.34
CA LEU A 119 4.75 -16.56 -0.48
C LEU A 119 5.48 -15.47 -1.29
N PHE A 120 5.27 -14.21 -0.90
CA PHE A 120 6.01 -13.07 -1.41
C PHE A 120 7.19 -12.75 -0.48
N THR A 121 6.93 -12.66 0.83
CA THR A 121 7.96 -12.43 1.85
C THR A 121 7.48 -12.84 3.23
N SER A 122 8.40 -12.96 4.18
CA SER A 122 8.09 -13.12 5.60
C SER A 122 8.75 -12.00 6.40
N TYR A 123 8.00 -11.39 7.31
CA TYR A 123 8.52 -10.42 8.28
C TYR A 123 9.00 -11.14 9.53
N HIS A 124 10.29 -11.08 9.82
CA HIS A 124 10.95 -11.73 10.96
C HIS A 124 11.14 -10.73 12.10
N TYR A 125 10.58 -11.02 13.27
CA TYR A 125 10.59 -10.10 14.42
C TYR A 125 10.86 -10.79 15.77
N ALA A 126 11.52 -11.95 15.77
CA ALA A 126 11.94 -12.62 16.98
C ALA A 126 12.77 -11.69 17.90
N PRO A 127 12.59 -11.77 19.23
CA PRO A 127 13.17 -10.82 20.19
C PRO A 127 14.71 -10.86 20.29
N ASP A 128 15.33 -11.94 19.84
CA ASP A 128 16.79 -12.09 19.78
C ASP A 128 17.40 -11.44 18.53
N LEU A 129 16.58 -11.05 17.56
CA LEU A 129 17.01 -10.31 16.38
C LEU A 129 17.37 -8.87 16.76
N ARG A 130 18.52 -8.40 16.24
CA ARG A 130 18.96 -7.00 16.40
C ARG A 130 18.00 -6.00 15.76
N LYS A 131 17.35 -6.40 14.67
CA LYS A 131 16.35 -5.62 13.93
C LYS A 131 15.45 -6.56 13.15
N PRO A 132 14.15 -6.23 13.01
CA PRO A 132 13.27 -6.96 12.11
C PRO A 132 13.71 -6.83 10.65
N PHE A 133 13.36 -7.81 9.84
CA PHE A 133 13.69 -7.83 8.41
C PHE A 133 12.68 -8.65 7.61
N LEU A 134 12.64 -8.43 6.29
CA LEU A 134 11.82 -9.15 5.33
C LEU A 134 12.68 -10.13 4.54
N TYR A 135 12.38 -11.42 4.65
CA TYR A 135 13.07 -12.47 3.91
C TYR A 135 12.24 -13.75 3.81
N PRO A 136 12.28 -14.48 2.68
CA PRO A 136 12.84 -14.06 1.39
C PRO A 136 12.04 -12.91 0.78
N VAL A 137 12.54 -12.27 -0.29
CA VAL A 137 11.72 -11.41 -1.14
C VAL A 137 11.62 -12.09 -2.49
N LEU A 138 10.45 -12.64 -2.79
CA LEU A 138 10.19 -13.50 -3.94
C LEU A 138 9.33 -12.78 -4.98
N LEU A 139 9.65 -12.99 -6.26
CA LEU A 139 8.80 -12.63 -7.39
C LEU A 139 7.94 -13.82 -7.82
N GLU A 140 7.03 -13.56 -8.76
CA GLU A 140 6.33 -14.62 -9.49
C GLU A 140 7.31 -15.65 -10.05
N GLY A 141 7.02 -16.93 -9.89
CA GLY A 141 7.97 -18.01 -10.21
C GLY A 141 9.03 -18.31 -9.14
N LYS A 142 8.91 -17.69 -7.94
CA LYS A 142 9.83 -17.87 -6.78
C LYS A 142 11.26 -17.41 -7.04
N TYR A 143 11.45 -16.46 -7.96
CA TYR A 143 12.76 -15.82 -8.15
C TYR A 143 13.09 -14.94 -6.95
N ARG A 144 14.30 -15.12 -6.38
CA ARG A 144 14.80 -14.34 -5.25
C ARG A 144 15.27 -12.96 -5.74
N MET A 145 14.71 -11.90 -5.16
CA MET A 145 15.15 -10.52 -5.42
C MET A 145 16.38 -10.11 -4.61
N THR A 146 16.49 -10.65 -3.39
CA THR A 146 17.57 -10.36 -2.47
C THR A 146 18.46 -11.59 -2.28
N ARG A 147 19.73 -11.37 -1.94
CA ARG A 147 20.65 -12.45 -1.57
C ARG A 147 20.12 -13.23 -0.35
N GLY A 148 20.54 -14.49 -0.21
CA GLY A 148 20.19 -15.34 0.93
C GLY A 148 21.04 -15.11 2.17
N TYR A 149 22.34 -14.84 2.00
CA TYR A 149 23.23 -14.70 3.16
C TYR A 149 22.86 -13.50 4.05
N PRO A 150 22.85 -13.63 5.39
CA PRO A 150 23.22 -14.79 6.21
C PRO A 150 22.06 -15.74 6.61
N MET A 151 20.86 -15.55 6.09
CA MET A 151 19.69 -16.36 6.45
C MET A 151 19.77 -17.76 5.83
N GLU A 152 20.32 -17.84 4.62
CA GLU A 152 20.52 -19.09 3.89
C GLU A 152 21.80 -19.02 3.04
N ASP A 153 22.52 -20.12 2.96
CA ASP A 153 23.79 -20.23 2.22
C ASP A 153 23.53 -20.72 0.80
N PHE A 154 23.82 -19.87 -0.20
CA PHE A 154 23.77 -20.25 -1.62
C PHE A 154 25.18 -20.28 -2.22
N GLU A 155 25.42 -21.23 -3.13
CA GLU A 155 26.67 -21.31 -3.88
C GLU A 155 26.90 -20.03 -4.69
N GLY A 156 28.10 -19.47 -4.58
CA GLY A 156 28.48 -18.24 -5.28
C GLY A 156 28.08 -16.92 -4.58
N GLU A 157 27.29 -16.96 -3.51
CA GLU A 157 26.99 -15.76 -2.74
C GLU A 157 28.15 -15.38 -1.79
N PRO A 158 28.52 -14.08 -1.71
CA PRO A 158 29.46 -13.61 -0.70
C PRO A 158 28.95 -13.87 0.72
N LYS A 159 29.80 -14.51 1.54
CA LYS A 159 29.56 -14.75 2.97
C LYS A 159 30.13 -13.63 3.83
N ASP A 160 29.85 -12.40 3.43
CA ASP A 160 30.33 -11.19 4.07
C ASP A 160 29.19 -10.45 4.80
N HIS A 161 29.56 -9.61 5.77
CA HIS A 161 28.65 -8.71 6.47
C HIS A 161 27.38 -9.39 7.01
N ILE A 162 27.53 -10.24 8.04
CA ILE A 162 26.46 -11.01 8.71
C ILE A 162 25.31 -10.17 9.30
N HIS A 163 25.41 -8.85 9.26
CA HIS A 163 24.39 -7.92 9.75
C HIS A 163 23.49 -7.37 8.63
N HIS A 164 23.79 -7.66 7.35
CA HIS A 164 22.98 -7.27 6.19
C HIS A 164 21.99 -8.38 5.85
N LYS A 165 20.73 -8.23 6.31
CA LYS A 165 19.66 -9.22 6.18
C LYS A 165 18.56 -8.75 5.22
N SER A 166 18.70 -9.04 3.92
CA SER A 166 17.68 -8.79 2.89
C SER A 166 17.13 -7.34 2.92
N TRP A 167 15.83 -7.13 3.18
CA TRP A 167 15.25 -5.80 3.33
C TRP A 167 14.94 -5.55 4.81
N TRP A 168 15.55 -4.51 5.36
CA TRP A 168 15.24 -4.00 6.69
C TRP A 168 15.06 -2.48 6.60
N VAL A 169 14.33 -1.92 7.55
CA VAL A 169 14.25 -0.48 7.78
C VAL A 169 14.94 -0.19 9.10
N ALA A 170 15.76 0.85 9.12
CA ALA A 170 16.32 1.41 10.33
C ALA A 170 16.12 2.93 10.28
N TYR A 171 15.86 3.53 11.43
CA TYR A 171 15.82 4.98 11.59
C TYR A 171 17.12 5.40 12.27
N GLY A 172 17.78 6.43 11.74
CA GLY A 172 18.85 7.14 12.43
C GLY A 172 18.30 8.27 13.29
N GLU A 173 19.13 8.80 14.20
CA GLU A 173 18.83 9.95 15.06
C GLU A 173 17.48 9.87 15.78
N VAL A 174 17.23 8.78 16.51
CA VAL A 174 16.04 8.66 17.35
C VAL A 174 16.31 9.37 18.68
N ASN A 175 15.52 10.38 19.01
CA ASN A 175 15.68 11.18 20.23
C ASN A 175 17.06 11.86 20.39
N GLY A 176 17.71 12.24 19.28
CA GLY A 176 19.01 12.93 19.30
C GLY A 176 20.21 12.03 19.61
N SER A 177 20.03 10.70 19.55
CA SER A 177 21.12 9.73 19.56
C SER A 177 21.16 8.98 18.23
N ASP A 178 22.37 8.80 17.73
CA ASP A 178 22.67 7.87 16.64
C ASP A 178 22.77 6.43 17.17
#